data_AF-A0A8T5TCE4-F1
#
_entry.id   AF-A0A8T5TCE4-F1
#
_cell.length_a   1.000
_cell.length_b   1.000
_cell.length_c   1.000
_cell.angle_alpha   90.00
_cell.angle_beta   90.00
_cell.angle_gamma   90.00
#
_symmetry.space_group_name_H-M   'P 1'
#
loop_
_entity.id
_entity.type
_entity.pdbx_description
1 polymer ?
#
loop_
_entity_poly.entity_id
_entity_poly.type
_entity_poly.pdbx_seq_one_letter_code
_entity_poly.pdbx_strand_id
1 'polypeptide(L)'
;MKIIKGYSQKINEQFTLRVAEDNDEEIEKIIKLNWDVHENLLKDIVPRVFHDHPRKKDILCFYVEDIYTGQVVSSVLLEPLEWCFENIIVPLCEMDFVATHPQYRGNNFIGLMNELYEQVMRENNYVLSVLRGIPHYYRRFGYEFVFNLDERIILNNNLISYIKYEDLRIRKADKGDLSFIREKYEEFFNTFYVSNKYEPISFQYKFMNEAISENYYSTYILEENNKQLSIFFIGISYDNSGFNLIIPPVSELNMNKILFFIKKEFIDKQDKKTEETNFYCSIETKFRQYLIKIGGIVDSSYGWQVKIPNMTLFFKHIKSILEHRIEHSKFKGISRDIKISDYNEIITLKFSNGIIIDITSEVKFSESGESDVKIPGPMLYKLILSYNSFEEIKFLIKDAIIKPESKTLISILFPKKKSLPESYY
;
A
#
# COMPACT_ATOMS: atom_id res chain seq x y z
N MET A 1 -9.68 16.72 -22.42
CA MET A 1 -9.30 15.65 -23.37
C MET A 1 -9.00 14.43 -22.52
N LYS A 2 -9.65 13.29 -22.79
CA LYS A 2 -9.46 12.09 -21.97
C LYS A 2 -8.03 11.56 -22.14
N ILE A 3 -7.35 11.24 -21.06
CA ILE A 3 -6.00 10.67 -21.12
C ILE A 3 -6.11 9.14 -21.21
N ILE A 4 -5.65 8.59 -22.34
CA ILE A 4 -5.73 7.16 -22.67
C ILE A 4 -4.44 6.71 -23.37
N LYS A 5 -4.28 5.40 -23.55
CA LYS A 5 -3.20 4.81 -24.35
C LYS A 5 -3.13 5.47 -25.74
N GLY A 6 -1.92 5.81 -26.18
CA GLY A 6 -1.67 6.57 -27.42
C GLY A 6 -1.76 8.10 -27.28
N TYR A 7 -2.08 8.63 -26.09
CA TYR A 7 -2.01 10.08 -25.84
C TYR A 7 -0.60 10.61 -26.11
N SER A 8 -0.49 11.79 -26.71
CA SER A 8 0.79 12.45 -26.98
C SER A 8 0.68 13.96 -26.83
N GLN A 9 1.70 14.57 -26.23
CA GLN A 9 1.83 16.01 -26.04
C GLN A 9 3.29 16.44 -26.16
N LYS A 10 3.56 17.36 -27.09
CA LYS A 10 4.90 17.98 -27.22
C LYS A 10 5.20 18.80 -25.96
N ILE A 11 6.36 18.56 -25.33
CA ILE A 11 6.87 19.39 -24.22
C ILE A 11 7.63 20.58 -24.81
N ASN A 12 8.57 20.29 -25.73
CA ASN A 12 9.35 21.28 -26.48
C ASN A 12 9.86 20.64 -27.78
N GLU A 13 10.81 21.27 -28.48
CA GLU A 13 11.36 20.75 -29.74
C GLU A 13 12.07 19.39 -29.61
N GLN A 14 12.54 19.02 -28.43
CA GLN A 14 13.28 17.76 -28.21
C GLN A 14 12.43 16.68 -27.54
N PHE A 15 11.51 17.04 -26.65
CA PHE A 15 10.82 16.08 -25.80
C PHE A 15 9.32 16.01 -26.08
N THR A 16 8.80 14.78 -26.11
CA THR A 16 7.37 14.49 -26.22
C THR A 16 6.95 13.60 -25.05
N LEU A 17 5.89 14.00 -24.35
CA LEU A 17 5.22 13.16 -23.36
C LEU A 17 4.20 12.27 -24.06
N ARG A 18 4.22 10.97 -23.76
CA ARG A 18 3.28 9.99 -24.31
C ARG A 18 2.66 9.11 -23.22
N VAL A 19 1.54 8.48 -23.55
CA VAL A 19 1.00 7.32 -22.83
C VAL A 19 1.14 6.12 -23.75
N ALA A 20 1.82 5.07 -23.28
CA ALA A 20 2.12 3.89 -24.09
C ALA A 20 0.88 3.23 -24.69
N GLU A 21 1.01 2.74 -25.92
CA GLU A 21 0.02 1.89 -26.60
C GLU A 21 0.19 0.40 -26.25
N ASP A 22 1.23 0.08 -25.48
CA ASP A 22 1.61 -1.28 -25.06
C ASP A 22 1.97 -2.21 -26.23
N ASN A 23 2.53 -1.66 -27.30
CA ASN A 23 3.21 -2.48 -28.31
C ASN A 23 4.61 -2.88 -27.81
N ASP A 24 5.13 -4.00 -28.34
CA ASP A 24 6.37 -4.59 -27.86
C ASP A 24 7.57 -3.62 -27.98
N GLU A 25 7.63 -2.80 -29.03
CA GLU A 25 8.74 -1.84 -29.22
C GLU A 25 8.75 -0.75 -28.15
N GLU A 26 7.59 -0.17 -27.82
CA GLU A 26 7.47 0.82 -26.75
C GLU A 26 7.78 0.21 -25.38
N ILE A 27 7.24 -0.97 -25.10
CA ILE A 27 7.47 -1.69 -23.84
C ILE A 27 8.96 -1.98 -23.68
N GLU A 28 9.66 -2.45 -24.72
CA GLU A 28 11.11 -2.69 -24.67
C GLU A 28 11.90 -1.44 -24.30
N LYS A 29 11.54 -0.26 -24.85
CA LYS A 29 12.19 1.02 -24.50
C LYS A 29 11.94 1.41 -23.04
N ILE A 30 10.72 1.19 -22.53
CA ILE A 30 10.35 1.47 -21.13
C ILE A 30 11.08 0.52 -20.18
N ILE A 31 11.13 -0.78 -20.49
CA ILE A 31 11.87 -1.76 -19.71
C ILE A 31 13.36 -1.38 -19.69
N LYS A 32 13.93 -0.99 -20.84
CA LYS A 32 15.32 -0.53 -20.92
C LYS A 32 15.61 0.65 -20.00
N LEU A 33 14.77 1.70 -20.01
CA LEU A 33 14.92 2.83 -19.09
C LEU A 33 14.93 2.36 -17.62
N ASN A 34 13.98 1.51 -17.25
CA ASN A 34 13.86 1.02 -15.88
C ASN A 34 15.05 0.13 -15.48
N TRP A 35 15.59 -0.66 -16.41
CA TRP A 35 16.84 -1.39 -16.20
C TRP A 35 18.01 -0.46 -15.90
N ASP A 36 18.19 0.57 -16.73
CA ASP A 36 19.30 1.51 -16.61
C ASP A 36 19.23 2.33 -15.31
N VAL A 37 18.02 2.60 -14.79
CA VAL A 37 17.80 3.41 -13.58
C VAL A 37 17.78 2.58 -12.29
N HIS A 38 17.28 1.34 -12.33
CA HIS A 38 17.05 0.51 -11.14
C HIS A 38 18.02 -0.69 -11.01
N GLU A 39 19.12 -0.70 -11.78
CA GLU A 39 20.24 -1.64 -11.64
C GLU A 39 19.83 -3.14 -11.59
N ASN A 40 18.87 -3.53 -12.42
CA ASN A 40 18.27 -4.87 -12.52
C ASN A 40 17.28 -5.29 -11.42
N LEU A 41 17.00 -4.47 -10.40
CA LEU A 41 16.01 -4.82 -9.36
C LEU A 41 14.63 -5.14 -9.96
N LEU A 42 14.28 -4.46 -11.06
CA LEU A 42 12.99 -4.58 -11.71
C LEU A 42 12.99 -5.48 -12.95
N LYS A 43 14.04 -6.29 -13.15
CA LYS A 43 14.26 -7.04 -14.40
C LYS A 43 13.12 -7.97 -14.79
N ASP A 44 12.62 -8.71 -13.82
CA ASP A 44 11.60 -9.72 -14.06
C ASP A 44 10.19 -9.15 -13.88
N ILE A 45 10.04 -8.08 -13.08
CA ILE A 45 8.71 -7.54 -12.75
C ILE A 45 8.17 -6.61 -13.84
N VAL A 46 8.98 -5.74 -14.45
CA VAL A 46 8.46 -4.79 -15.45
C VAL A 46 7.85 -5.53 -16.64
N PRO A 47 8.53 -6.51 -17.28
CA PRO A 47 7.91 -7.28 -18.36
C PRO A 47 6.66 -8.03 -17.88
N ARG A 48 6.71 -8.62 -16.69
CA ARG A 48 5.59 -9.37 -16.13
C ARG A 48 4.34 -8.49 -15.91
N VAL A 49 4.52 -7.25 -15.46
CA VAL A 49 3.43 -6.29 -15.31
C VAL A 49 2.80 -5.95 -16.66
N PHE A 50 3.61 -5.69 -17.69
CA PHE A 50 3.07 -5.37 -19.03
C PHE A 50 2.45 -6.58 -19.74
N HIS A 51 3.01 -7.78 -19.57
CA HIS A 51 2.58 -8.96 -20.33
C HIS A 51 1.57 -9.84 -19.59
N ASP A 52 1.69 -10.00 -18.28
CA ASP A 52 0.98 -11.03 -17.52
C ASP A 52 0.00 -10.47 -16.48
N HIS A 53 0.10 -9.18 -16.11
CA HIS A 53 -0.76 -8.61 -15.07
C HIS A 53 -2.25 -8.77 -15.43
N PRO A 54 -3.09 -9.28 -14.51
CA PRO A 54 -4.52 -9.48 -14.75
C PRO A 54 -5.30 -8.24 -15.23
N ARG A 55 -4.80 -7.05 -14.88
CA ARG A 55 -5.38 -5.74 -15.17
C ARG A 55 -4.51 -4.90 -16.12
N LYS A 56 -3.58 -5.49 -16.87
CA LYS A 56 -2.68 -4.77 -17.79
C LYS A 56 -3.39 -3.79 -18.74
N LYS A 57 -4.65 -4.06 -19.09
CA LYS A 57 -5.47 -3.16 -19.92
C LYS A 57 -5.78 -1.83 -19.24
N ASP A 58 -5.92 -1.84 -17.91
CA ASP A 58 -6.24 -0.65 -17.10
C ASP A 58 -4.97 0.11 -16.66
N ILE A 59 -3.80 -0.53 -16.77
CA ILE A 59 -2.50 0.09 -16.48
C ILE A 59 -2.15 1.11 -17.56
N LEU A 60 -1.64 2.26 -17.15
CA LEU A 60 -1.11 3.29 -18.05
C LEU A 60 0.35 3.56 -17.73
N CYS A 61 1.21 3.51 -18.74
CA CYS A 61 2.58 3.98 -18.63
C CYS A 61 2.72 5.34 -19.29
N PHE A 62 2.99 6.37 -18.50
CA PHE A 62 3.40 7.69 -18.98
C PHE A 62 4.90 7.67 -19.22
N TYR A 63 5.34 8.23 -20.34
CA TYR A 63 6.76 8.35 -20.59
C TYR A 63 7.12 9.61 -21.37
N VAL A 64 8.37 10.03 -21.28
CA VAL A 64 8.95 11.11 -22.08
C VAL A 64 9.95 10.51 -23.05
N GLU A 65 9.74 10.79 -24.33
CA GLU A 65 10.63 10.42 -25.43
C GLU A 65 11.49 11.62 -25.82
N ASP A 66 12.81 11.41 -25.96
CA ASP A 66 13.68 12.31 -26.69
C ASP A 66 13.60 11.98 -28.19
N ILE A 67 12.95 12.84 -28.97
CA ILE A 67 12.66 12.56 -30.38
C ILE A 67 13.92 12.60 -31.26
N TYR A 68 15.02 13.19 -30.80
CA TYR A 68 16.27 13.21 -31.54
C TYR A 68 17.03 11.88 -31.42
N THR A 69 16.83 11.15 -30.31
CA THR A 69 17.49 9.87 -30.06
C THR A 69 16.56 8.67 -30.16
N GLY A 70 15.24 8.89 -30.12
CA GLY A 70 14.22 7.83 -30.06
C GLY A 70 14.19 7.09 -28.71
N GLN A 71 14.83 7.64 -27.68
CA GLN A 71 14.94 7.00 -26.37
C GLN A 71 13.82 7.45 -25.43
N VAL A 72 13.31 6.52 -24.64
CA VAL A 72 12.48 6.81 -23.47
C VAL A 72 13.41 7.26 -22.34
N VAL A 73 13.28 8.52 -21.90
CA VAL A 73 14.20 9.16 -20.94
C VAL A 73 13.59 9.34 -19.55
N SER A 74 12.27 9.21 -19.42
CA SER A 74 11.57 9.20 -18.15
C SER A 74 10.27 8.40 -18.24
N SER A 75 9.85 7.72 -17.17
CA SER A 75 8.58 6.98 -17.09
C SER A 75 7.92 7.12 -15.71
N VAL A 76 6.59 6.95 -15.69
CA VAL A 76 5.74 6.73 -14.52
C VAL A 76 4.66 5.73 -14.88
N LEU A 77 4.45 4.71 -14.06
CA LEU A 77 3.33 3.77 -14.19
C LEU A 77 2.17 4.19 -13.29
N LEU A 78 0.96 4.07 -13.80
CA LEU A 78 -0.29 4.10 -13.03
C LEU A 78 -0.90 2.71 -13.07
N GLU A 79 -0.96 2.07 -11.91
CA GLU A 79 -1.60 0.77 -11.73
C GLU A 79 -2.89 0.93 -10.92
N PRO A 80 -4.06 0.62 -11.49
CA PRO A 80 -5.30 0.60 -10.74
C PRO A 80 -5.32 -0.49 -9.67
N LEU A 81 -5.63 -0.09 -8.44
CA LEU A 81 -5.70 -0.95 -7.26
C LEU A 81 -7.02 -0.73 -6.52
N GLU A 82 -7.39 -1.70 -5.69
CA GLU A 82 -8.55 -1.63 -4.81
C GLU A 82 -8.15 -2.05 -3.41
N TRP A 83 -8.41 -1.19 -2.43
CA TRP A 83 -8.33 -1.54 -1.02
C TRP A 83 -9.73 -1.58 -0.41
N CYS A 84 -9.92 -2.48 0.55
CA CYS A 84 -11.10 -2.55 1.39
C CYS A 84 -10.88 -1.66 2.62
N PHE A 85 -11.79 -0.71 2.85
CA PHE A 85 -11.86 0.10 4.07
C PHE A 85 -13.04 -0.42 4.87
N GLU A 86 -12.81 -1.16 5.95
CA GLU A 86 -13.84 -1.98 6.62
C GLU A 86 -14.60 -2.86 5.61
N ASN A 87 -15.80 -2.46 5.20
CA ASN A 87 -16.68 -3.20 4.29
C ASN A 87 -16.92 -2.52 2.95
N ILE A 88 -16.21 -1.42 2.63
CA ILE A 88 -16.32 -0.73 1.34
C ILE A 88 -15.04 -0.87 0.51
N ILE A 89 -15.20 -0.88 -0.81
CA ILE A 89 -14.07 -0.87 -1.73
C ILE A 89 -13.74 0.57 -2.10
N VAL A 90 -12.48 0.92 -1.92
CA VAL A 90 -11.92 2.23 -2.26
C VAL A 90 -11.02 2.05 -3.49
N PRO A 91 -11.39 2.64 -4.64
CA PRO A 91 -10.55 2.59 -5.83
C PRO A 91 -9.37 3.54 -5.65
N LEU A 92 -8.18 3.09 -5.97
CA LEU A 92 -6.95 3.87 -5.90
C LEU A 92 -5.99 3.51 -7.04
N CYS A 93 -4.90 4.26 -7.14
CA CYS A 93 -3.80 3.92 -8.03
C CYS A 93 -2.52 3.74 -7.23
N GLU A 94 -1.72 2.75 -7.62
CA GLU A 94 -0.31 2.70 -7.24
C GLU A 94 0.52 3.41 -8.31
N MET A 95 1.46 4.26 -7.89
CA MET A 95 2.46 4.87 -8.75
C MET A 95 3.75 4.07 -8.64
N ASP A 96 4.15 3.45 -9.75
CA ASP A 96 5.33 2.60 -9.82
C ASP A 96 6.21 2.91 -11.04
N PHE A 97 7.35 2.24 -11.15
CA PHE A 97 8.32 2.34 -12.26
C PHE A 97 8.67 3.78 -12.62
N VAL A 98 8.84 4.59 -11.55
CA VAL A 98 9.21 5.99 -11.64
C VAL A 98 10.70 6.09 -11.92
N ALA A 99 11.02 6.41 -13.18
CA ALA A 99 12.38 6.48 -13.65
C ALA A 99 12.64 7.80 -14.41
N THR A 100 13.82 8.37 -14.23
CA THR A 100 14.37 9.41 -15.10
C THR A 100 15.85 9.12 -15.28
N HIS A 101 16.27 8.96 -16.54
CA HIS A 101 17.67 8.71 -16.88
C HIS A 101 18.56 9.86 -16.34
N PRO A 102 19.71 9.57 -15.69
CA PRO A 102 20.47 10.58 -14.93
C PRO A 102 20.80 11.86 -15.69
N GLN A 103 21.14 11.75 -16.97
CA GLN A 103 21.49 12.90 -17.82
C GLN A 103 20.32 13.85 -18.11
N TYR A 104 19.08 13.37 -17.93
CA TYR A 104 17.86 14.13 -18.20
C TYR A 104 17.17 14.64 -16.93
N ARG A 105 17.77 14.43 -15.75
CA ARG A 105 17.27 14.96 -14.48
C ARG A 105 17.30 16.50 -14.47
N GLY A 106 16.42 17.12 -13.70
CA GLY A 106 16.29 18.59 -13.63
C GLY A 106 15.28 19.19 -14.61
N ASN A 107 14.80 18.41 -15.60
CA ASN A 107 13.79 18.86 -16.57
C ASN A 107 12.32 18.77 -16.08
N ASN A 108 12.10 18.39 -14.82
CA ASN A 108 10.77 18.25 -14.21
C ASN A 108 9.81 17.25 -14.91
N PHE A 109 10.33 16.26 -15.64
CA PHE A 109 9.50 15.27 -16.36
C PHE A 109 8.52 14.50 -15.47
N ILE A 110 8.95 14.08 -14.28
CA ILE A 110 8.05 13.43 -13.31
C ILE A 110 6.89 14.35 -12.91
N GLY A 111 7.13 15.66 -12.78
CA GLY A 111 6.08 16.62 -12.47
C GLY A 111 5.03 16.70 -13.57
N LEU A 112 5.47 16.78 -14.84
CA LEU A 112 4.57 16.80 -16.01
C LEU A 112 3.76 15.50 -16.13
N MET A 113 4.38 14.34 -15.91
CA MET A 113 3.67 13.07 -15.92
C MET A 113 2.72 12.93 -14.73
N ASN A 114 3.07 13.45 -13.56
CA ASN A 114 2.19 13.45 -12.38
C ASN A 114 0.93 14.31 -12.58
N GLU A 115 1.00 15.40 -13.34
CA GLU A 115 -0.20 16.19 -13.70
C GLU A 115 -1.20 15.36 -14.52
N LEU A 116 -0.70 14.57 -15.48
CA LEU A 116 -1.53 13.67 -16.28
C LEU A 116 -2.01 12.45 -15.48
N TYR A 117 -1.16 11.91 -14.60
CA TYR A 117 -1.51 10.87 -13.64
C TYR A 117 -2.73 11.30 -12.82
N GLU A 118 -2.68 12.49 -12.23
CA GLU A 118 -3.80 13.03 -11.44
C GLU A 118 -5.02 13.39 -12.29
N GLN A 119 -4.83 13.75 -13.54
CA GLN A 119 -5.95 13.92 -14.47
C GLN A 119 -6.66 12.58 -14.72
N VAL A 120 -5.93 11.50 -14.98
CA VAL A 120 -6.51 10.15 -15.08
C VAL A 120 -7.22 9.77 -13.79
N MET A 121 -6.64 10.07 -12.63
CA MET A 121 -7.29 9.84 -11.35
C MET A 121 -8.65 10.52 -11.25
N ARG A 122 -8.73 11.81 -11.58
CA ARG A 122 -9.99 12.57 -11.58
C ARG A 122 -10.99 12.04 -12.59
N GLU A 123 -10.56 11.70 -13.79
CA GLU A 123 -11.42 11.20 -14.87
C GLU A 123 -12.05 9.83 -14.53
N ASN A 124 -11.39 9.02 -13.70
CA ASN A 124 -11.81 7.67 -13.35
C ASN A 124 -12.26 7.52 -11.88
N ASN A 125 -12.40 8.62 -11.14
CA ASN A 125 -12.79 8.66 -9.73
C ASN A 125 -11.89 7.83 -8.79
N TYR A 126 -10.60 7.70 -9.09
CA TYR A 126 -9.64 7.14 -8.15
C TYR A 126 -9.48 8.07 -6.94
N VAL A 127 -9.54 7.48 -5.74
CA VAL A 127 -9.67 8.23 -4.48
C VAL A 127 -8.31 8.50 -3.85
N LEU A 128 -7.40 7.54 -3.93
CA LEU A 128 -6.08 7.59 -3.32
C LEU A 128 -5.02 7.33 -4.39
N SER A 129 -3.84 7.91 -4.20
CA SER A 129 -2.63 7.46 -4.88
C SER A 129 -1.64 6.97 -3.84
N VAL A 130 -0.99 5.84 -4.10
CA VAL A 130 -0.04 5.22 -3.17
C VAL A 130 1.25 4.86 -3.88
N LEU A 131 2.37 4.83 -3.16
CA LEU A 131 3.66 4.44 -3.73
C LEU A 131 4.65 3.99 -2.67
N ARG A 132 5.66 3.24 -3.12
CA ARG A 132 6.84 2.78 -2.36
C ARG A 132 8.09 3.56 -2.75
N GLY A 133 7.95 4.88 -2.83
CA GLY A 133 8.96 5.76 -3.40
C GLY A 133 10.14 6.04 -2.47
N ILE A 134 11.15 6.72 -3.00
CA ILE A 134 12.33 7.17 -2.24
C ILE A 134 11.97 8.23 -1.17
N PRO A 135 12.79 8.37 -0.10
CA PRO A 135 12.57 9.35 0.94
C PRO A 135 12.49 10.79 0.42
N HIS A 136 11.64 11.60 1.05
CA HIS A 136 11.47 13.05 0.85
C HIS A 136 10.93 13.51 -0.52
N TYR A 137 11.29 12.85 -1.62
CA TYR A 137 11.00 13.31 -2.97
C TYR A 137 9.52 13.55 -3.24
N TYR A 138 8.64 12.60 -2.90
CA TYR A 138 7.22 12.65 -3.26
C TYR A 138 6.38 13.59 -2.40
N ARG A 139 6.91 14.12 -1.29
CA ARG A 139 6.23 15.16 -0.51
C ARG A 139 5.95 16.41 -1.33
N ARG A 140 6.79 16.71 -2.33
CA ARG A 140 6.57 17.82 -3.26
C ARG A 140 5.28 17.68 -4.09
N PHE A 141 4.79 16.45 -4.24
CA PHE A 141 3.54 16.14 -4.92
C PHE A 141 2.39 15.93 -3.93
N GLY A 142 2.59 16.17 -2.63
CA GLY A 142 1.56 16.05 -1.60
C GLY A 142 1.36 14.64 -1.05
N TYR A 143 2.32 13.73 -1.24
CA TYR A 143 2.33 12.45 -0.55
C TYR A 143 2.85 12.59 0.88
N GLU A 144 2.39 11.72 1.77
CA GLU A 144 2.95 11.54 3.11
C GLU A 144 3.00 10.07 3.49
N PHE A 145 3.91 9.69 4.39
CA PHE A 145 3.98 8.33 4.91
C PHE A 145 2.74 8.02 5.78
N VAL A 146 1.90 7.11 5.30
CA VAL A 146 0.71 6.60 5.99
C VAL A 146 0.68 5.09 5.81
N PHE A 147 0.50 4.35 6.90
CA PHE A 147 0.64 2.88 6.98
C PHE A 147 2.09 2.38 6.91
N ASN A 148 2.31 1.25 7.58
CA ASN A 148 3.59 0.55 7.55
C ASN A 148 3.69 -0.32 6.30
N LEU A 149 4.90 -0.48 5.79
CA LEU A 149 5.21 -1.29 4.60
C LEU A 149 6.33 -2.28 4.90
N ASP A 150 7.46 -1.80 5.43
CA ASP A 150 8.70 -2.57 5.55
C ASP A 150 9.16 -2.59 7.01
N GLU A 151 8.73 -3.59 7.79
CA GLU A 151 9.00 -3.69 9.23
C GLU A 151 9.90 -4.88 9.52
N ARG A 152 11.16 -4.60 9.87
CA ARG A 152 12.22 -5.60 9.93
C ARG A 152 12.48 -6.09 11.34
N ILE A 153 12.52 -7.41 11.49
CA ILE A 153 13.05 -8.10 12.67
C ILE A 153 14.27 -8.92 12.27
N ILE A 154 15.42 -8.62 12.85
CA ILE A 154 16.62 -9.45 12.75
C ILE A 154 16.51 -10.57 13.78
N LEU A 155 16.64 -11.82 13.35
CA LEU A 155 16.64 -12.98 14.25
C LEU A 155 17.91 -13.80 14.05
N ASN A 156 18.58 -14.15 15.15
CA ASN A 156 19.65 -15.14 15.11
C ASN A 156 19.08 -16.53 14.78
N ASN A 157 19.62 -17.15 13.73
CA ASN A 157 19.14 -18.41 13.19
C ASN A 157 19.26 -19.59 14.19
N ASN A 158 20.10 -19.47 15.24
CA ASN A 158 20.21 -20.48 16.30
C ASN A 158 19.03 -20.46 17.28
N LEU A 159 18.25 -19.39 17.33
CA LEU A 159 17.04 -19.28 18.15
C LEU A 159 15.85 -20.04 17.53
N ILE A 160 15.95 -20.39 16.23
CA ILE A 160 14.96 -21.21 15.54
C ILE A 160 15.15 -22.67 15.93
N SER A 161 14.34 -23.11 16.89
CA SER A 161 14.37 -24.47 17.44
C SER A 161 13.77 -25.50 16.49
N TYR A 162 14.37 -26.69 16.43
CA TYR A 162 13.70 -27.85 15.82
C TYR A 162 12.60 -28.36 16.74
N ILE A 163 11.39 -28.50 16.20
CA ILE A 163 10.28 -29.15 16.90
C ILE A 163 9.89 -30.41 16.14
N LYS A 164 10.11 -31.57 16.79
CA LYS A 164 9.58 -32.84 16.31
C LYS A 164 8.10 -32.94 16.66
N TYR A 165 7.26 -32.50 15.73
CA TYR A 165 5.81 -32.69 15.80
C TYR A 165 5.38 -33.42 14.52
N GLU A 166 5.14 -34.72 14.64
CA GLU A 166 4.89 -35.63 13.50
C GLU A 166 3.55 -35.34 12.81
N ASP A 167 2.59 -34.81 13.57
CA ASP A 167 1.24 -34.48 13.08
C ASP A 167 1.17 -33.13 12.37
N LEU A 168 2.18 -32.25 12.54
CA LEU A 168 2.26 -30.95 11.88
C LEU A 168 3.09 -31.04 10.60
N ARG A 169 2.47 -30.72 9.46
CA ARG A 169 3.09 -30.75 8.13
C ARG A 169 2.93 -29.40 7.46
N ILE A 170 3.91 -29.05 6.62
CA ILE A 170 3.84 -27.87 5.75
C ILE A 170 4.03 -28.36 4.32
N ARG A 171 3.12 -27.96 3.43
CA ARG A 171 3.23 -28.22 2.00
C ARG A 171 2.95 -26.96 1.20
N LYS A 172 3.47 -26.90 -0.03
CA LYS A 172 3.12 -25.84 -0.97
C LYS A 172 1.64 -25.99 -1.35
N ALA A 173 0.95 -24.86 -1.48
CA ALA A 173 -0.43 -24.84 -1.93
C ALA A 173 -0.52 -25.02 -3.46
N ASP A 174 -1.61 -25.62 -3.92
CA ASP A 174 -1.94 -25.70 -5.35
C ASP A 174 -3.34 -25.14 -5.65
N LYS A 175 -3.76 -25.19 -6.91
CA LYS A 175 -5.05 -24.62 -7.35
C LYS A 175 -6.27 -25.30 -6.71
N GLY A 176 -6.15 -26.54 -6.24
CA GLY A 176 -7.18 -27.24 -5.49
C GLY A 176 -7.44 -26.65 -4.11
N ASP A 177 -6.48 -25.90 -3.56
CA ASP A 177 -6.59 -25.31 -2.23
C ASP A 177 -7.27 -23.93 -2.21
N LEU A 178 -7.61 -23.35 -3.37
CA LEU A 178 -8.09 -21.95 -3.47
C LEU A 178 -9.29 -21.63 -2.57
N SER A 179 -10.20 -22.59 -2.35
CA SER A 179 -11.35 -22.38 -1.47
C SER A 179 -10.92 -22.22 0.00
N PHE A 180 -10.00 -23.07 0.47
CA PHE A 180 -9.45 -22.98 1.82
C PHE A 180 -8.58 -21.73 2.00
N ILE A 181 -7.75 -21.42 1.00
CA ILE A 181 -6.93 -20.21 1.00
C ILE A 181 -7.80 -18.97 1.10
N ARG A 182 -8.87 -18.88 0.30
CA ARG A 182 -9.81 -17.77 0.35
C ARG A 182 -10.41 -17.59 1.76
N GLU A 183 -10.88 -18.68 2.37
CA GLU A 183 -11.44 -18.65 3.72
C GLU A 183 -10.43 -18.05 4.72
N LYS A 184 -9.20 -18.57 4.74
CA LYS A 184 -8.17 -18.09 5.68
C LYS A 184 -7.63 -16.70 5.36
N TYR A 185 -7.56 -16.35 4.09
CA TYR A 185 -7.22 -15.00 3.66
C TYR A 185 -8.27 -14.00 4.14
N GLU A 186 -9.54 -14.23 3.85
CA GLU A 186 -10.64 -13.34 4.25
C GLU A 186 -10.76 -13.29 5.78
N GLU A 187 -10.65 -14.42 6.49
CA GLU A 187 -10.63 -14.47 7.97
C GLU A 187 -9.56 -13.54 8.56
N PHE A 188 -8.37 -13.52 7.96
CA PHE A 188 -7.26 -12.69 8.44
C PHE A 188 -7.38 -11.22 8.01
N PHE A 189 -7.52 -10.95 6.71
CA PHE A 189 -7.50 -9.59 6.16
C PHE A 189 -8.73 -8.76 6.53
N ASN A 190 -9.88 -9.39 6.84
CA ASN A 190 -11.08 -8.69 7.34
C ASN A 190 -10.93 -8.18 8.79
N THR A 191 -9.85 -8.52 9.50
CA THR A 191 -9.56 -7.98 10.85
C THR A 191 -8.92 -6.60 10.81
N PHE A 192 -8.48 -6.16 9.64
CA PHE A 192 -7.83 -4.86 9.43
C PHE A 192 -8.82 -3.82 8.91
N TYR A 193 -8.55 -2.55 9.21
CA TYR A 193 -9.32 -1.43 8.69
C TYR A 193 -9.05 -1.21 7.21
N VAL A 194 -7.78 -1.16 6.80
CA VAL A 194 -7.39 -1.20 5.39
C VAL A 194 -6.71 -2.52 5.07
N SER A 195 -7.19 -3.20 4.04
CA SER A 195 -6.63 -4.46 3.52
C SER A 195 -6.99 -4.65 2.05
N ASN A 196 -6.50 -5.71 1.42
CA ASN A 196 -6.92 -6.08 0.09
C ASN A 196 -8.08 -7.06 0.13
N LYS A 197 -9.00 -6.95 -0.83
CA LYS A 197 -10.09 -7.92 -1.01
C LYS A 197 -9.58 -9.10 -1.82
N TYR A 198 -9.84 -10.33 -1.37
CA TYR A 198 -9.52 -11.52 -2.14
C TYR A 198 -10.18 -11.49 -3.53
N GLU A 199 -9.36 -11.40 -4.58
CA GLU A 199 -9.76 -11.55 -5.97
C GLU A 199 -8.93 -12.71 -6.55
N PRO A 200 -9.56 -13.82 -7.01
CA PRO A 200 -8.83 -15.06 -7.32
C PRO A 200 -7.70 -14.92 -8.33
N ILE A 201 -7.84 -14.07 -9.36
CA ILE A 201 -6.86 -13.97 -10.44
C ILE A 201 -5.64 -13.17 -9.98
N SER A 202 -5.87 -12.00 -9.39
CA SER A 202 -4.86 -11.13 -8.77
C SER A 202 -4.15 -11.85 -7.63
N PHE A 203 -4.91 -12.59 -6.81
CA PHE A 203 -4.34 -13.42 -5.75
C PHE A 203 -3.39 -14.48 -6.30
N GLN A 204 -3.80 -15.25 -7.32
CA GLN A 204 -2.95 -16.28 -7.90
C GLN A 204 -1.69 -15.68 -8.51
N TYR A 205 -1.84 -14.58 -9.25
CA TYR A 205 -0.73 -13.86 -9.83
C TYR A 205 0.28 -13.45 -8.74
N LYS A 206 -0.18 -12.85 -7.63
CA LYS A 206 0.69 -12.34 -6.56
C LYS A 206 1.25 -13.44 -5.66
N PHE A 207 0.44 -14.43 -5.27
CA PHE A 207 0.72 -15.32 -4.14
C PHE A 207 0.91 -16.80 -4.49
N MET A 208 0.68 -17.23 -5.73
CA MET A 208 0.77 -18.64 -6.13
C MET A 208 1.90 -18.89 -7.14
N ASN A 209 3.12 -18.50 -6.78
CA ASN A 209 4.28 -18.57 -7.67
C ASN A 209 5.25 -19.69 -7.27
N GLU A 210 6.01 -20.19 -8.26
CA GLU A 210 7.07 -21.17 -7.98
C GLU A 210 8.28 -20.53 -7.31
N ALA A 211 8.76 -19.44 -7.91
CA ALA A 211 9.78 -18.57 -7.34
C ALA A 211 9.15 -17.52 -6.40
N ILE A 212 10.01 -16.91 -5.57
CA ILE A 212 9.64 -15.81 -4.69
C ILE A 212 10.50 -14.59 -5.01
N SER A 213 9.94 -13.40 -4.80
CA SER A 213 10.61 -12.10 -4.88
C SER A 213 9.92 -11.11 -3.95
N GLU A 214 10.31 -9.83 -3.98
CA GLU A 214 9.54 -8.75 -3.34
C GLU A 214 8.14 -8.53 -3.93
N ASN A 215 7.99 -8.86 -5.21
CA ASN A 215 6.80 -8.57 -5.96
C ASN A 215 5.87 -9.77 -6.08
N TYR A 216 6.33 -10.98 -5.76
CA TYR A 216 5.49 -12.17 -5.79
C TYR A 216 5.92 -13.25 -4.80
N TYR A 217 4.92 -13.98 -4.31
CA TYR A 217 5.00 -14.85 -3.16
C TYR A 217 4.66 -16.29 -3.55
N SER A 218 5.13 -17.21 -2.71
CA SER A 218 4.65 -18.58 -2.64
C SER A 218 3.68 -18.74 -1.46
N THR A 219 2.60 -19.48 -1.68
CA THR A 219 1.64 -19.86 -0.63
C THR A 219 1.92 -21.26 -0.12
N TYR A 220 1.91 -21.42 1.20
CA TYR A 220 2.06 -22.70 1.89
C TYR A 220 0.89 -22.96 2.83
N ILE A 221 0.59 -24.23 3.05
CA ILE A 221 -0.46 -24.69 3.96
C ILE A 221 0.20 -25.40 5.14
N LEU A 222 -0.20 -24.99 6.33
CA LEU A 222 0.08 -25.70 7.57
C LEU A 222 -1.06 -26.69 7.81
N GLU A 223 -0.72 -27.96 7.98
CA GLU A 223 -1.66 -29.05 8.24
C GLU A 223 -1.38 -29.67 9.62
N GLU A 224 -2.44 -30.08 10.31
CA GLU A 224 -2.39 -30.85 11.55
C GLU A 224 -3.28 -32.08 11.41
N ASN A 225 -2.77 -33.28 11.73
CA ASN A 225 -3.54 -34.53 11.61
C ASN A 225 -4.17 -34.75 10.21
N ASN A 226 -3.43 -34.40 9.15
CA ASN A 226 -3.87 -34.41 7.74
C ASN A 226 -5.08 -33.49 7.44
N LYS A 227 -5.32 -32.45 8.26
CA LYS A 227 -6.32 -31.42 8.00
C LYS A 227 -5.64 -30.08 7.82
N GLN A 228 -6.13 -29.29 6.88
CA GLN A 228 -5.65 -27.93 6.65
C GLN A 228 -6.00 -27.05 7.86
N LEU A 229 -4.98 -26.45 8.46
CA LEU A 229 -5.10 -25.66 9.68
C LEU A 229 -4.99 -24.16 9.40
N SER A 230 -3.97 -23.76 8.64
CA SER A 230 -3.73 -22.35 8.29
C SER A 230 -2.93 -22.25 6.98
N ILE A 231 -2.73 -21.02 6.52
CA ILE A 231 -1.89 -20.69 5.36
C ILE A 231 -0.76 -19.75 5.81
N PHE A 232 0.29 -19.61 5.01
CA PHE A 232 1.20 -18.48 5.09
C PHE A 232 1.77 -18.14 3.72
N PHE A 233 2.16 -16.88 3.56
CA PHE A 233 2.76 -16.36 2.33
C PHE A 233 4.21 -15.99 2.59
N ILE A 234 5.11 -16.39 1.68
CA ILE A 234 6.53 -16.05 1.74
C ILE A 234 6.99 -15.38 0.44
N GLY A 235 7.68 -14.25 0.59
CA GLY A 235 8.36 -13.48 -0.44
C GLY A 235 9.77 -13.12 0.00
N ILE A 236 10.46 -12.30 -0.79
CA ILE A 236 11.78 -11.72 -0.46
C ILE A 236 11.59 -10.22 -0.19
N SER A 237 12.48 -9.59 0.58
CA SER A 237 12.49 -8.12 0.68
C SER A 237 13.02 -7.42 -0.58
N TYR A 238 12.70 -6.14 -0.75
CA TYR A 238 13.09 -5.39 -1.95
C TYR A 238 14.60 -5.33 -2.21
N ASP A 239 15.39 -5.36 -1.13
CA ASP A 239 16.85 -5.35 -1.14
C ASP A 239 17.47 -6.75 -1.14
N ASN A 240 16.64 -7.80 -1.26
CA ASN A 240 17.04 -9.21 -1.19
C ASN A 240 17.77 -9.61 0.11
N SER A 241 17.58 -8.85 1.20
CA SER A 241 18.26 -9.08 2.48
C SER A 241 17.50 -9.97 3.47
N GLY A 242 16.27 -10.39 3.15
CA GLY A 242 15.51 -11.32 3.98
C GLY A 242 14.15 -11.72 3.39
N PHE A 243 13.25 -12.19 4.25
CA PHE A 243 11.98 -12.81 3.84
C PHE A 243 10.77 -12.01 4.30
N ASN A 244 9.85 -11.74 3.37
CA ASN A 244 8.55 -11.16 3.69
C ASN A 244 7.53 -12.25 4.01
N LEU A 245 6.92 -12.16 5.19
CA LEU A 245 6.05 -13.16 5.77
C LEU A 245 4.72 -12.56 6.18
N ILE A 246 3.66 -13.09 5.58
CA ILE A 246 2.28 -12.80 5.96
C ILE A 246 1.70 -14.10 6.53
N ILE A 247 1.49 -14.10 7.85
CA ILE A 247 1.07 -15.27 8.61
C ILE A 247 -0.18 -14.92 9.42
N PRO A 248 -1.36 -15.47 9.06
CA PRO A 248 -2.55 -15.43 9.90
C PRO A 248 -2.28 -15.91 11.35
N PRO A 249 -3.06 -15.46 12.34
CA PRO A 249 -2.86 -15.84 13.73
C PRO A 249 -2.86 -17.36 13.95
N VAL A 250 -1.73 -17.92 14.39
CA VAL A 250 -1.58 -19.32 14.80
C VAL A 250 -0.92 -19.42 16.17
N SER A 251 -0.86 -20.63 16.76
CA SER A 251 -0.20 -20.87 18.04
C SER A 251 1.32 -20.63 17.94
N GLU A 252 1.99 -20.40 19.07
CA GLU A 252 3.46 -20.27 19.09
C GLU A 252 4.18 -21.52 18.57
N LEU A 253 3.63 -22.71 18.87
CA LEU A 253 4.10 -23.98 18.32
C LEU A 253 4.10 -23.96 16.79
N ASN A 254 3.01 -23.48 16.19
CA ASN A 254 2.83 -23.41 14.75
C ASN A 254 3.71 -22.32 14.11
N MET A 255 3.86 -21.16 14.76
CA MET A 255 4.80 -20.11 14.32
C MET A 255 6.24 -20.63 14.31
N ASN A 256 6.64 -21.38 15.33
CA ASN A 256 7.96 -22.01 15.37
C ASN A 256 8.14 -23.06 14.26
N LYS A 257 7.12 -23.90 14.02
CA LYS A 257 7.13 -24.88 12.93
C LYS A 257 7.32 -24.21 11.57
N ILE A 258 6.64 -23.09 11.32
CA ILE A 258 6.78 -22.29 10.10
C ILE A 258 8.20 -21.70 10.00
N LEU A 259 8.74 -21.11 11.08
CA LEU A 259 10.11 -20.59 11.09
C LEU A 259 11.15 -21.68 10.82
N PHE A 260 11.00 -22.85 11.43
CA PHE A 260 11.90 -23.97 11.20
C PHE A 260 11.83 -24.48 9.76
N PHE A 261 10.63 -24.52 9.18
CA PHE A 261 10.45 -24.82 7.77
C PHE A 261 11.17 -23.80 6.88
N ILE A 262 10.99 -22.51 7.14
CA ILE A 262 11.66 -21.43 6.38
C ILE A 262 13.18 -21.54 6.49
N LYS A 263 13.69 -21.82 7.70
CA LYS A 263 15.11 -22.06 7.92
C LYS A 263 15.64 -23.19 7.05
N LYS A 264 14.99 -24.35 7.08
CA LYS A 264 15.44 -25.52 6.34
C LYS A 264 15.31 -25.36 4.82
N GLU A 265 14.21 -24.79 4.35
CA GLU A 265 13.88 -24.77 2.92
C GLU A 265 14.46 -23.56 2.19
N PHE A 266 14.71 -22.45 2.88
CA PHE A 266 15.17 -21.20 2.27
C PHE A 266 16.50 -20.72 2.84
N ILE A 267 16.64 -20.60 4.17
CA ILE A 267 17.85 -20.00 4.79
C ILE A 267 19.07 -20.91 4.63
N ASP A 268 18.97 -22.17 5.06
CA ASP A 268 20.08 -23.12 5.07
C ASP A 268 20.53 -23.53 3.65
N LYS A 269 19.71 -23.26 2.64
CA LYS A 269 19.99 -23.53 1.22
C LYS A 269 20.59 -22.34 0.47
N GLN A 270 20.71 -21.16 1.09
CA GLN A 270 21.41 -20.04 0.46
C GLN A 270 22.91 -20.32 0.35
N ASP A 271 23.53 -19.88 -0.74
CA ASP A 271 24.98 -20.03 -0.97
C ASP A 271 25.81 -19.37 0.14
N LYS A 272 25.33 -18.23 0.66
CA LYS A 272 25.95 -17.49 1.77
C LYS A 272 25.20 -17.81 3.05
N LYS A 273 25.84 -18.57 3.94
CA LYS A 273 25.30 -18.81 5.29
C LYS A 273 25.43 -17.55 6.13
N THR A 274 24.31 -17.08 6.65
CA THR A 274 24.26 -16.00 7.63
C THR A 274 23.90 -16.56 9.01
N GLU A 275 24.45 -15.96 10.07
CA GLU A 275 24.05 -16.29 11.44
C GLU A 275 22.69 -15.66 11.79
N GLU A 276 22.30 -14.62 11.06
CA GLU A 276 21.09 -13.83 11.29
C GLU A 276 20.27 -13.72 10.00
N THR A 277 18.96 -13.61 10.15
CA THR A 277 18.02 -13.44 9.04
C THR A 277 17.08 -12.29 9.33
N ASN A 278 16.84 -11.45 8.32
CA ASN A 278 15.79 -10.44 8.36
C ASN A 278 14.43 -11.07 8.03
N PHE A 279 13.47 -10.86 8.92
CA PHE A 279 12.07 -11.20 8.71
C PHE A 279 11.24 -9.92 8.66
N TYR A 280 10.45 -9.83 7.60
CA TYR A 280 9.57 -8.71 7.34
C TYR A 280 8.16 -9.15 7.63
N CYS A 281 7.53 -8.48 8.59
CA CYS A 281 6.18 -8.80 9.00
C CYS A 281 5.53 -7.59 9.65
N SER A 282 4.23 -7.41 9.39
CA SER A 282 3.51 -6.24 9.88
C SER A 282 3.52 -6.13 11.41
N ILE A 283 3.64 -4.88 11.89
CA ILE A 283 3.59 -4.52 13.32
C ILE A 283 2.35 -5.05 14.04
N GLU A 284 1.30 -5.32 13.26
CA GLU A 284 -0.01 -5.66 13.78
C GLU A 284 -0.20 -7.14 14.06
N THR A 285 0.76 -7.98 13.66
CA THR A 285 0.64 -9.44 13.66
C THR A 285 1.18 -10.09 14.94
N LYS A 286 0.57 -11.22 15.34
CA LYS A 286 1.09 -12.07 16.43
C LYS A 286 2.47 -12.65 16.11
N PHE A 287 2.74 -12.87 14.82
CA PHE A 287 4.02 -13.41 14.37
C PHE A 287 5.18 -12.47 14.69
N ARG A 288 5.04 -11.17 14.43
CA ARG A 288 6.06 -10.19 14.82
C ARG A 288 6.32 -10.19 16.33
N GLN A 289 5.25 -10.23 17.12
CA GLN A 289 5.36 -10.29 18.59
C GLN A 289 6.11 -11.55 19.04
N TYR A 290 5.86 -12.67 18.38
CA TYR A 290 6.56 -13.92 18.62
C TYR A 290 8.05 -13.83 18.27
N LEU A 291 8.42 -13.24 17.12
CA LEU A 291 9.82 -13.03 16.75
C LEU A 291 10.57 -12.22 17.81
N ILE A 292 9.99 -11.13 18.30
CA ILE A 292 10.56 -10.32 19.38
C ILE A 292 10.69 -11.14 20.67
N LYS A 293 9.64 -11.91 21.02
CA LYS A 293 9.63 -12.75 22.22
C LYS A 293 10.78 -13.76 22.24
N ILE A 294 11.14 -14.35 21.10
CA ILE A 294 12.22 -15.34 21.01
C ILE A 294 13.62 -14.72 20.86
N GLY A 295 13.74 -13.39 20.88
CA GLY A 295 15.03 -12.68 20.84
C GLY A 295 15.30 -11.88 19.56
N GLY A 296 14.29 -11.69 18.70
CA GLY A 296 14.41 -10.86 17.51
C GLY A 296 14.54 -9.37 17.84
N ILE A 297 15.38 -8.67 17.09
CA ILE A 297 15.68 -7.24 17.26
C ILE A 297 14.97 -6.46 16.16
N VAL A 298 14.28 -5.38 16.55
CA VAL A 298 13.67 -4.45 15.58
C VAL A 298 14.79 -3.62 14.95
N ASP A 299 14.92 -3.67 13.62
CA ASP A 299 15.96 -2.94 12.88
C ASP A 299 15.44 -1.62 12.32
N SER A 300 14.54 -1.69 11.34
CA SER A 300 14.05 -0.51 10.62
C SER A 300 12.58 -0.65 10.24
N SER A 301 11.95 0.51 10.00
CA SER A 301 10.56 0.65 9.55
C SER A 301 10.51 1.56 8.32
N TYR A 302 9.73 1.17 7.31
CA TYR A 302 9.34 2.02 6.20
C TYR A 302 7.82 2.02 6.02
N GLY A 303 7.30 2.97 5.25
CA GLY A 303 5.86 3.17 5.11
C GLY A 303 5.41 3.36 3.67
N TRP A 304 4.14 3.07 3.47
CA TRP A 304 3.44 3.48 2.26
C TRP A 304 3.38 5.01 2.21
N GLN A 305 3.65 5.59 1.05
CA GLN A 305 3.40 7.01 0.82
C GLN A 305 2.03 7.15 0.17
N VAL A 306 1.15 7.95 0.78
CA VAL A 306 -0.25 8.09 0.37
C VAL A 306 -0.56 9.55 0.07
N LYS A 307 -1.36 9.76 -0.97
CA LYS A 307 -1.93 11.05 -1.35
C LYS A 307 -3.44 10.93 -1.54
N ILE A 308 -4.18 11.95 -1.09
CA ILE A 308 -5.60 12.12 -1.37
C ILE A 308 -5.76 13.36 -2.26
N PRO A 309 -5.87 13.22 -3.60
CA PRO A 309 -5.95 14.37 -4.50
C PRO A 309 -7.27 15.13 -4.42
N ASN A 310 -8.34 14.50 -3.92
CA ASN A 310 -9.66 15.12 -3.77
C ASN A 310 -10.31 14.68 -2.46
N MET A 311 -10.23 15.53 -1.44
CA MET A 311 -10.76 15.26 -0.11
C MET A 311 -12.29 15.09 -0.10
N THR A 312 -13.01 15.87 -0.90
CA THR A 312 -14.47 15.72 -1.03
C THR A 312 -14.86 14.35 -1.61
N LEU A 313 -14.15 13.88 -2.64
CA LEU A 313 -14.37 12.55 -3.22
C LEU A 313 -14.05 11.44 -2.22
N PHE A 314 -12.97 11.59 -1.44
CA PHE A 314 -12.61 10.67 -0.37
C PHE A 314 -13.72 10.56 0.69
N PHE A 315 -14.18 11.68 1.24
CA PHE A 315 -15.25 11.68 2.24
C PHE A 315 -16.58 11.14 1.70
N LYS A 316 -16.88 11.37 0.41
CA LYS A 316 -18.04 10.74 -0.25
C LYS A 316 -17.93 9.22 -0.27
N HIS A 317 -16.73 8.67 -0.51
CA HIS A 317 -16.51 7.21 -0.51
C HIS A 317 -16.65 6.61 0.88
N ILE A 318 -16.04 7.23 1.90
CA ILE A 318 -16.08 6.71 3.27
C ILE A 318 -17.35 7.13 4.05
N LYS A 319 -18.30 7.80 3.41
CA LYS A 319 -19.51 8.37 4.02
C LYS A 319 -20.24 7.36 4.91
N SER A 320 -20.51 6.16 4.40
CA SER A 320 -21.24 5.11 5.11
C SER A 320 -20.51 4.61 6.35
N ILE A 321 -19.17 4.57 6.33
CA ILE A 321 -18.35 4.24 7.50
C ILE A 321 -18.57 5.28 8.60
N LEU A 322 -18.53 6.57 8.24
CA LEU A 322 -18.69 7.66 9.20
C LEU A 322 -20.09 7.67 9.82
N GLU A 323 -21.13 7.47 9.01
CA GLU A 323 -22.51 7.36 9.49
C GLU A 323 -22.70 6.15 10.41
N HIS A 324 -22.13 5.00 10.05
CA HIS A 324 -22.17 3.80 10.89
C HIS A 324 -21.50 4.04 12.25
N ARG A 325 -20.34 4.70 12.28
CA ARG A 325 -19.64 5.07 13.52
C ARG A 325 -20.47 6.00 14.40
N ILE A 326 -21.17 6.97 13.79
CA ILE A 326 -22.05 7.88 14.52
C ILE A 326 -23.24 7.14 15.14
N GLU A 327 -23.92 6.30 14.35
CA GLU A 327 -25.08 5.51 14.77
C GLU A 327 -24.76 4.60 15.97
N HIS A 328 -23.53 4.06 16.03
CA HIS A 328 -23.08 3.17 17.10
C HIS A 328 -22.30 3.89 18.22
N SER A 329 -22.56 5.18 18.41
CA SER A 329 -21.86 6.00 19.41
C SER A 329 -22.80 6.87 20.25
N LYS A 330 -22.24 7.56 21.24
CA LYS A 330 -22.97 8.58 22.03
C LYS A 330 -23.43 9.80 21.22
N PHE A 331 -22.99 9.93 19.97
CA PHE A 331 -23.39 11.00 19.05
C PHE A 331 -24.47 10.55 18.06
N LYS A 332 -25.11 9.39 18.28
CA LYS A 332 -26.26 8.96 17.48
C LYS A 332 -27.29 10.09 17.33
N GLY A 333 -27.76 10.31 16.10
CA GLY A 333 -28.73 11.37 15.79
C GLY A 333 -28.16 12.79 15.70
N ILE A 334 -26.83 12.97 15.73
CA ILE A 334 -26.20 14.29 15.64
C ILE A 334 -26.67 15.09 14.42
N SER A 335 -26.95 16.37 14.63
CA SER A 335 -27.36 17.32 13.57
C SER A 335 -26.56 18.61 13.69
N ARG A 336 -25.39 18.65 13.05
CA ARG A 336 -24.51 19.82 12.99
C ARG A 336 -23.46 19.64 11.89
N ASP A 337 -22.79 20.73 11.56
CA ASP A 337 -21.61 20.69 10.72
C ASP A 337 -20.39 20.23 11.51
N ILE A 338 -19.55 19.41 10.86
CA ILE A 338 -18.25 19.00 11.34
C ILE A 338 -17.21 19.48 10.32
N LYS A 339 -16.30 20.34 10.76
CA LYS A 339 -15.30 20.99 9.90
C LYS A 339 -13.91 20.41 10.12
N ILE A 340 -13.30 19.90 9.06
CA ILE A 340 -11.98 19.25 9.06
C ILE A 340 -11.09 20.05 8.11
N SER A 341 -9.90 20.45 8.53
CA SER A 341 -9.03 21.28 7.70
C SER A 341 -7.59 20.81 7.64
N ASP A 342 -6.96 21.00 6.48
CA ASP A 342 -5.53 20.82 6.29
C ASP A 342 -4.73 22.15 6.43
N TYR A 343 -5.39 23.20 6.94
CA TYR A 343 -5.03 24.62 6.94
C TYR A 343 -5.30 25.39 5.65
N ASN A 344 -5.30 24.79 4.46
CA ASN A 344 -5.51 25.48 3.18
C ASN A 344 -6.85 25.13 2.51
N GLU A 345 -7.49 24.06 2.96
CA GLU A 345 -8.82 23.62 2.59
C GLU A 345 -9.60 23.28 3.86
N ILE A 346 -10.90 23.62 3.87
CA ILE A 346 -11.84 23.20 4.91
C ILE A 346 -12.88 22.30 4.27
N ILE A 347 -12.97 21.06 4.75
CA ILE A 347 -14.04 20.12 4.44
C ILE A 347 -15.13 20.24 5.49
N THR A 348 -16.37 20.43 5.05
CA THR A 348 -17.54 20.43 5.93
C THR A 348 -18.38 19.20 5.68
N LEU A 349 -18.52 18.36 6.70
CA LEU A 349 -19.47 17.25 6.73
C LEU A 349 -20.74 17.71 7.42
N LYS A 350 -21.83 17.88 6.67
CA LYS A 350 -23.11 18.33 7.21
C LYS A 350 -23.95 17.15 7.67
N PHE A 351 -24.07 16.96 8.98
CA PHE A 351 -24.90 15.91 9.56
C PHE A 351 -26.33 16.39 9.83
N SER A 352 -27.31 15.54 9.54
CA SER A 352 -28.69 15.66 9.96
C SER A 352 -29.20 14.30 10.43
N ASN A 353 -29.66 14.23 11.68
CA ASN A 353 -30.10 13.00 12.34
C ASN A 353 -29.12 11.81 12.19
N GLY A 354 -27.82 12.06 12.33
CA GLY A 354 -26.76 11.05 12.24
C GLY A 354 -26.32 10.68 10.82
N ILE A 355 -26.93 11.27 9.78
CA ILE A 355 -26.64 11.01 8.37
C ILE A 355 -25.95 12.23 7.76
N ILE A 356 -24.95 12.01 6.90
CA ILE A 356 -24.30 13.08 6.13
C ILE A 356 -25.19 13.43 4.95
N ILE A 357 -25.77 14.62 4.98
CA ILE A 357 -26.66 15.11 3.90
C ILE A 357 -25.90 15.91 2.85
N ASP A 358 -24.73 16.45 3.19
CA ASP A 358 -23.90 17.21 2.26
C ASP A 358 -22.42 17.15 2.66
N ILE A 359 -21.55 17.24 1.66
CA ILE A 359 -20.08 17.31 1.83
C ILE A 359 -19.57 18.39 0.89
N THR A 360 -19.05 19.46 1.47
CA THR A 360 -18.53 20.61 0.74
C THR A 360 -17.09 20.89 1.11
N SER A 361 -16.36 21.56 0.22
CA SER A 361 -15.02 22.06 0.50
C SER A 361 -14.86 23.53 0.12
N GLU A 362 -14.01 24.23 0.86
CA GLU A 362 -13.65 25.62 0.63
C GLU A 362 -12.13 25.77 0.71
N VAL A 363 -11.49 26.18 -0.39
CA VAL A 363 -10.04 26.43 -0.44
C VAL A 363 -9.76 27.80 0.15
N LYS A 364 -9.43 27.82 1.44
CA LYS A 364 -9.02 29.02 2.17
C LYS A 364 -8.24 28.64 3.43
N PHE A 365 -7.54 29.63 3.98
CA PHE A 365 -6.89 29.47 5.27
C PHE A 365 -7.90 29.25 6.39
N SER A 366 -7.71 28.22 7.22
CA SER A 366 -8.60 27.97 8.37
C SER A 366 -8.18 28.77 9.61
N GLU A 367 -9.03 29.74 9.97
CA GLU A 367 -8.79 30.63 11.10
C GLU A 367 -8.86 29.91 12.46
N SER A 368 -8.50 30.62 13.54
CA SER A 368 -8.59 30.06 14.89
C SER A 368 -10.05 29.78 15.27
N GLY A 369 -10.33 28.56 15.71
CA GLY A 369 -11.68 28.16 16.12
C GLY A 369 -12.68 27.92 14.99
N GLU A 370 -12.29 28.03 13.71
CA GLU A 370 -13.21 27.79 12.59
C GLU A 370 -13.50 26.29 12.42
N SER A 371 -12.45 25.46 12.41
CA SER A 371 -12.54 24.01 12.20
C SER A 371 -12.59 23.21 13.51
N ASP A 372 -13.28 22.07 13.51
CA ASP A 372 -13.31 21.13 14.64
C ASP A 372 -11.97 20.45 14.87
N VAL A 373 -11.29 20.12 13.77
CA VAL A 373 -9.91 19.64 13.77
C VAL A 373 -9.17 20.26 12.59
N LYS A 374 -7.92 20.65 12.83
CA LYS A 374 -7.00 21.10 11.78
C LYS A 374 -5.62 20.48 11.95
N ILE A 375 -5.09 19.93 10.88
CA ILE A 375 -3.79 19.24 10.83
C ILE A 375 -3.09 19.66 9.55
N PRO A 376 -1.87 20.24 9.59
CA PRO A 376 -1.22 20.79 8.39
C PRO A 376 -1.05 19.80 7.23
N GLY A 377 -1.60 20.16 6.07
CA GLY A 377 -1.40 19.49 4.79
C GLY A 377 -1.58 17.96 4.83
N PRO A 378 -0.73 17.21 4.12
CA PRO A 378 -0.80 15.74 4.05
C PRO A 378 -0.71 14.99 5.40
N MET A 379 -0.30 15.64 6.50
CA MET A 379 -0.33 14.99 7.82
C MET A 379 -1.76 14.68 8.27
N LEU A 380 -2.76 15.39 7.74
CA LEU A 380 -4.17 15.09 7.98
C LEU A 380 -4.54 13.66 7.56
N TYR A 381 -3.88 13.12 6.53
CA TYR A 381 -4.13 11.77 6.02
C TYR A 381 -3.93 10.71 7.11
N LYS A 382 -2.94 10.90 7.99
CA LYS A 382 -2.67 9.98 9.10
C LYS A 382 -3.88 9.84 10.04
N LEU A 383 -4.65 10.91 10.25
CA LEU A 383 -5.87 10.87 11.06
C LEU A 383 -7.01 10.21 10.28
N ILE A 384 -7.35 10.74 9.11
CA ILE A 384 -8.59 10.37 8.40
C ILE A 384 -8.54 8.98 7.77
N LEU A 385 -7.34 8.45 7.54
CA LEU A 385 -7.10 7.05 7.17
C LEU A 385 -6.96 6.13 8.39
N SER A 386 -7.30 6.62 9.59
CA SER A 386 -7.29 5.86 10.84
C SER A 386 -5.92 5.29 11.25
N TYR A 387 -4.81 5.82 10.71
CA TYR A 387 -3.48 5.31 10.99
C TYR A 387 -2.93 5.81 12.35
N ASN A 388 -3.14 7.09 12.66
CA ASN A 388 -2.76 7.70 13.92
C ASN A 388 -3.96 8.34 14.61
N SER A 389 -3.93 8.32 15.94
CA SER A 389 -4.82 9.18 16.73
C SER A 389 -4.41 10.64 16.61
N PHE A 390 -5.35 11.55 16.90
CA PHE A 390 -5.03 12.98 16.97
C PHE A 390 -3.88 13.27 17.95
N GLU A 391 -3.80 12.56 19.08
CA GLU A 391 -2.77 12.80 20.10
C GLU A 391 -1.37 12.39 19.62
N GLU A 392 -1.26 11.28 18.88
CA GLU A 392 0.01 10.88 18.27
C GLU A 392 0.47 11.92 17.24
N ILE A 393 -0.45 12.49 16.48
CA ILE A 393 -0.14 13.55 15.51
C ILE A 393 0.26 14.83 16.27
N LYS A 394 -0.50 15.25 17.28
CA LYS A 394 -0.22 16.43 18.11
C LYS A 394 1.12 16.34 18.82
N PHE A 395 1.53 15.13 19.20
CA PHE A 395 2.84 14.89 19.78
C PHE A 395 3.94 15.31 18.81
N LEU A 396 3.82 14.90 17.54
CA LEU A 396 4.78 15.18 16.45
C LEU A 396 4.72 16.63 15.95
N ILE A 397 3.53 17.20 15.76
CA ILE A 397 3.34 18.53 15.17
C ILE A 397 2.44 19.41 16.05
N LYS A 398 2.97 20.55 16.49
CA LYS A 398 2.27 21.44 17.42
C LYS A 398 1.12 22.21 16.77
N ASP A 399 1.14 22.32 15.44
CA ASP A 399 0.07 22.92 14.65
C ASP A 399 -1.14 22.00 14.47
N ALA A 400 -1.12 20.74 14.91
CA ALA A 400 -2.36 19.99 15.02
C ALA A 400 -3.24 20.62 16.12
N ILE A 401 -4.47 21.04 15.80
CA ILE A 401 -5.37 21.66 16.76
C ILE A 401 -6.74 20.99 16.66
N ILE A 402 -7.34 20.68 17.81
CA ILE A 402 -8.68 20.14 17.93
C ILE A 402 -9.46 20.96 18.95
N LYS A 403 -10.73 21.24 18.66
CA LYS A 403 -11.63 21.86 19.65
C LYS A 403 -11.85 20.88 20.81
N PRO A 404 -11.75 21.32 22.07
CA PRO A 404 -11.97 20.46 23.22
C PRO A 404 -13.29 19.67 23.16
N GLU A 405 -14.38 20.33 22.75
CA GLU A 405 -15.71 19.76 22.61
C GLU A 405 -15.83 18.73 21.46
N SER A 406 -14.97 18.83 20.44
CA SER A 406 -14.99 17.94 19.27
C SER A 406 -14.06 16.75 19.41
N LYS A 407 -13.20 16.73 20.44
CA LYS A 407 -12.21 15.67 20.68
C LYS A 407 -12.79 14.26 20.63
N THR A 408 -13.87 14.01 21.37
CA THR A 408 -14.48 12.67 21.38
C THR A 408 -15.15 12.33 20.05
N LEU A 409 -15.78 13.32 19.39
CA LEU A 409 -16.46 13.12 18.11
C LEU A 409 -15.46 12.74 17.01
N ILE A 410 -14.35 13.47 16.90
CA ILE A 410 -13.28 13.18 15.94
C ILE A 410 -12.64 11.81 16.21
N SER A 411 -12.44 11.42 17.46
CA SER A 411 -11.93 10.07 17.78
C SER A 411 -12.89 8.94 17.43
N ILE A 412 -14.20 9.20 17.38
CA ILE A 412 -15.23 8.24 16.95
C ILE A 412 -15.26 8.16 15.43
N LEU A 413 -15.17 9.30 14.74
CA LEU A 413 -15.16 9.35 13.29
C LEU A 413 -13.88 8.79 12.69
N PHE A 414 -12.73 9.00 13.32
CA PHE A 414 -11.41 8.57 12.86
C PHE A 414 -10.61 7.90 13.98
N PRO A 415 -11.06 6.73 14.46
CA PRO A 415 -10.33 5.99 15.48
C PRO A 415 -9.01 5.47 14.91
N LYS A 416 -7.98 5.30 15.75
CA LYS A 416 -6.80 4.53 15.34
C LYS A 416 -7.19 3.07 15.10
N LYS A 417 -6.81 2.53 13.95
CA LYS A 417 -7.09 1.16 13.54
C LYS A 417 -5.87 0.52 12.88
N LYS A 418 -5.78 -0.80 13.03
CA LYS A 418 -4.77 -1.63 12.37
C LYS A 418 -5.03 -1.68 10.88
N SER A 419 -4.00 -1.59 10.06
CA SER A 419 -4.10 -1.66 8.61
C SER A 419 -2.98 -2.53 8.05
N LEU A 420 -3.29 -3.31 7.02
CA LEU A 420 -2.36 -4.15 6.28
C LEU A 420 -2.67 -4.07 4.78
N PRO A 421 -2.49 -2.89 4.15
CA PRO A 421 -2.58 -2.76 2.71
C PRO A 421 -1.42 -3.46 2.00
N GLU A 422 -1.71 -4.04 0.84
CA GLU A 422 -0.76 -4.69 -0.06
C GLU A 422 -0.95 -4.20 -1.50
N SER A 423 0.06 -4.43 -2.35
CA SER A 423 -0.09 -4.30 -3.81
C SER A 423 -0.51 -5.63 -4.44
N TYR A 424 -1.04 -5.58 -5.66
CA TYR A 424 -1.32 -6.77 -6.47
C TYR A 424 -0.33 -6.94 -7.63
N TYR A 425 0.95 -6.61 -7.38
CA TYR A 425 2.03 -6.76 -8.37
C TYR A 425 2.21 -8.14 -8.93
#